data_AF-A0A9W8ZAI7-F1
#
_entry.id   AF-A0A9W8ZAI7-F1
#
_cell.length_a   1.000
_cell.length_b   1.000
_cell.length_c   1.000
_cell.angle_alpha   90.00
_cell.angle_beta   90.00
_cell.angle_gamma   90.00
#
_symmetry.space_group_name_H-M   'P 1'
#
loop_
_entity.id
_entity.type
_entity.pdbx_description
1 polymer ?
#
loop_
_entity_poly.entity_id
_entity_poly.type
_entity_poly.pdbx_seq_one_letter_code
_entity_poly.pdbx_strand_id
1 'polypeptide(L)'
;MKRSRVEEDDVEHPAKVRRVSNPDRLSKLSDELLVRILSFLPVSSLLISQSRLAVDSELWKASYYRTFVLPRASRIPGIKNPGAHDRLHYSSRLSRWLDDGALVKSGANTQWKQQYRLRHNWTQGKCAVSEIVVSERPPEPPLLVTLSNSTIFAADSISGLRAWSVKDGRELLASTPFSAAATDNLRLPVSMAIDSNDRDEDDERVVLGFEDGSFSIYALRRGLRRFDNHFTHPPSSNGMLSALAMSSPYLLTMTEDHLLSLYAFDEKQKDPSSLAPPRLLYSLRSHTAWPPVSLSLRTTATSMTAAIAYSLPTYLSGWTVGVQELNLSHKGELLGSRLATAADEHSFTLSNYLPVSSPSARSSSPAPVLPRAPPSVSTPSSSKPTSMSYSHPYLLVAHPDNTLSLYLVKSIASTLSIGPGNRLWGHTSSISGAHVGIRGKAVSVSRLGDELRVWDLEGGTASLANRRRFRNGELSVRVQPSKAGDETLEGQDVENERTVGLRYALDQTFDDSSVNHGWVGFDEQNVIVLREKREGSQALVVYDFT
;
A
#
# COMPACT_ATOMS: atom_id res chain seq x y z
N MET A 1 -42.94 77.07 -39.87
CA MET A 1 -41.79 77.97 -39.60
C MET A 1 -40.68 77.16 -38.94
N LYS A 2 -39.45 77.42 -39.36
CA LYS A 2 -38.20 76.68 -39.10
C LYS A 2 -37.53 77.15 -37.80
N ARG A 3 -36.64 76.28 -37.27
CA ARG A 3 -35.60 76.44 -36.21
C ARG A 3 -36.08 76.26 -34.76
N SER A 4 -35.36 75.59 -33.87
CA SER A 4 -33.94 75.18 -33.83
C SER A 4 -33.75 74.00 -32.88
N ARG A 5 -32.97 72.99 -33.27
CA ARG A 5 -32.37 72.02 -32.34
C ARG A 5 -30.86 72.17 -32.43
N VAL A 6 -30.26 72.30 -31.25
CA VAL A 6 -28.88 72.64 -30.95
C VAL A 6 -27.96 71.53 -31.46
N GLU A 7 -26.87 71.91 -32.12
CA GLU A 7 -25.71 71.06 -32.40
C GLU A 7 -24.96 70.83 -31.09
N GLU A 8 -24.82 69.56 -30.68
CA GLU A 8 -23.93 69.14 -29.60
C GLU A 8 -22.80 68.31 -30.21
N ASP A 9 -21.61 68.56 -29.69
CA ASP A 9 -20.28 68.28 -30.22
C ASP A 9 -19.97 66.82 -30.59
N ASP A 10 -19.16 66.67 -31.64
CA ASP A 10 -18.41 65.47 -32.00
C ASP A 10 -17.51 65.01 -30.84
N VAL A 11 -17.91 63.91 -30.17
CA VAL A 11 -17.02 63.17 -29.27
C VAL A 11 -16.33 62.07 -30.09
N GLU A 12 -15.09 62.36 -30.49
CA GLU A 12 -14.16 61.37 -31.05
C GLU A 12 -14.04 60.16 -30.11
N HIS A 13 -14.43 58.99 -30.60
CA HIS A 13 -14.22 57.73 -29.88
C HIS A 13 -12.74 57.35 -29.97
N PRO A 14 -12.05 57.05 -28.84
CA PRO A 14 -10.64 56.68 -28.90
C PRO A 14 -10.47 55.34 -29.64
N ALA A 15 -9.58 55.36 -30.63
CA ALA A 15 -9.28 54.23 -31.49
C ALA A 15 -8.94 52.98 -30.68
N LYS A 16 -9.61 51.87 -31.02
CA LYS A 16 -9.35 50.53 -30.50
C LYS A 16 -7.85 50.22 -30.57
N VAL A 17 -7.25 49.97 -29.40
CA VAL A 17 -5.88 49.48 -29.24
C VAL A 17 -5.67 48.28 -30.16
N ARG A 18 -4.83 48.46 -31.19
CA ARG A 18 -4.37 47.37 -32.07
C ARG A 18 -3.64 46.34 -31.19
N ARG A 19 -4.23 45.16 -31.00
CA ARG A 19 -3.52 43.98 -30.50
C ARG A 19 -2.36 43.70 -31.45
N VAL A 20 -1.14 43.96 -31.00
CA VAL A 20 0.08 43.54 -31.70
C VAL A 20 0.04 42.02 -31.78
N SER A 21 -0.02 41.46 -32.98
CA SER A 21 0.17 40.04 -33.21
C SER A 21 1.59 39.68 -32.77
N ASN A 22 1.73 39.03 -31.62
CA ASN A 22 3.01 38.53 -31.16
C ASN A 22 3.59 37.61 -32.25
N PRO A 23 4.77 37.90 -32.81
CA PRO A 23 5.35 37.06 -33.84
C PRO A 23 5.67 35.70 -33.24
N ASP A 24 5.21 34.65 -33.90
CA ASP A 24 5.38 33.27 -33.45
C ASP A 24 6.86 32.87 -33.59
N ARG A 25 7.62 33.04 -32.51
CA ARG A 25 9.08 32.78 -32.47
C ARG A 25 9.40 31.32 -32.17
N LEU A 26 8.42 30.56 -31.69
CA LEU A 26 8.59 29.15 -31.29
C LEU A 26 8.58 28.23 -32.51
N SER A 27 7.74 28.52 -33.53
CA SER A 27 7.65 27.71 -34.75
C SER A 27 8.89 27.73 -35.65
N LYS A 28 9.85 28.64 -35.39
CA LYS A 28 11.11 28.76 -36.14
C LYS A 28 12.29 28.00 -35.51
N LEU A 29 12.11 27.47 -34.30
CA LEU A 29 13.16 26.77 -33.57
C LEU A 29 13.16 25.29 -33.95
N SER A 30 14.34 24.65 -33.92
CA SER A 30 14.45 23.20 -34.10
C SER A 30 13.78 22.46 -32.94
N ASP A 31 13.23 21.27 -33.22
CA ASP A 31 12.53 20.44 -32.24
C ASP A 31 13.35 20.20 -30.96
N GLU A 32 14.67 19.97 -31.06
CA GLU A 32 15.57 19.80 -29.91
C GLU A 32 15.66 21.03 -29.00
N LEU A 33 15.68 22.22 -29.59
CA LEU A 33 15.71 23.48 -28.83
C LEU A 33 14.35 23.75 -28.19
N LEU A 34 13.26 23.39 -28.87
CA LEU A 34 11.92 23.47 -28.33
C LEU A 34 11.74 22.53 -27.15
N VAL A 35 12.14 21.25 -27.26
CA VAL A 35 12.13 20.30 -26.15
C VAL A 35 12.96 20.82 -24.98
N ARG A 36 14.14 21.39 -25.24
CA ARG A 36 14.97 21.96 -24.18
C ARG A 36 14.31 23.16 -23.50
N ILE A 37 13.68 24.06 -24.24
CA ILE A 37 12.94 25.22 -23.69
C ILE A 37 11.71 24.74 -22.89
N LEU A 38 10.95 23.79 -23.44
CA LEU A 38 9.76 23.20 -22.81
C LEU A 38 10.11 22.45 -21.52
N SER A 39 11.29 21.83 -21.43
CA SER A 39 11.76 21.16 -20.19
C SER A 39 11.91 22.10 -18.98
N PHE A 40 11.99 23.42 -19.20
CA PHE A 40 12.07 24.41 -18.12
C PHE A 40 10.71 24.90 -17.62
N LEU A 41 9.63 24.66 -18.36
CA LEU A 41 8.30 25.13 -18.02
C LEU A 41 7.64 24.28 -16.91
N PRO A 42 6.82 24.89 -16.04
CA PRO A 42 5.99 24.15 -15.10
C PRO A 42 4.88 23.37 -15.82
N VAL A 43 4.41 22.29 -15.19
CA VAL A 43 3.43 21.37 -15.81
C VAL A 43 2.12 22.04 -16.20
N SER A 44 1.66 23.03 -15.42
CA SER A 44 0.47 23.82 -15.77
C SER A 44 0.62 24.53 -17.13
N SER A 45 1.79 25.10 -17.41
CA SER A 45 2.08 25.75 -18.69
C SER A 45 2.29 24.74 -19.82
N LEU A 46 2.85 23.56 -19.53
CA LEU A 46 3.02 22.47 -20.50
C LEU A 46 1.68 21.91 -20.99
N LEU A 47 0.67 21.83 -20.11
CA LEU A 47 -0.67 21.37 -20.46
C LEU A 47 -1.42 22.37 -21.35
N ILE A 48 -1.17 23.67 -21.16
CA ILE A 48 -1.78 24.75 -21.97
C ILE A 48 -1.11 24.83 -23.35
N SER A 49 0.19 24.53 -23.44
CA SER A 49 0.88 24.45 -24.73
C SER A 49 0.44 23.20 -25.50
N GLN A 50 -0.64 23.29 -26.28
CA GLN A 50 -1.11 22.25 -27.21
C GLN A 50 -0.17 22.05 -28.42
N SER A 51 1.14 22.17 -28.22
CA SER A 51 2.12 21.86 -29.26
C SER A 51 2.27 20.34 -29.37
N ARG A 52 2.43 19.81 -30.59
CA ARG A 52 2.70 18.37 -30.84
C ARG A 52 3.89 17.85 -30.01
N LEU A 53 4.82 18.73 -29.65
CA LEU A 53 5.99 18.45 -28.84
C LEU A 53 5.69 18.26 -27.35
N ALA A 54 4.56 18.77 -26.82
CA ALA A 54 4.16 18.51 -25.42
C ALA A 54 3.70 17.06 -25.18
N VAL A 55 3.56 16.26 -26.24
CA VAL A 55 3.29 14.82 -26.19
C VAL A 55 4.60 14.01 -26.08
N ASP A 56 5.76 14.64 -26.28
CA ASP A 56 7.05 13.95 -26.26
C ASP A 56 7.32 13.29 -24.90
N SER A 57 7.63 12.00 -24.96
CA SER A 57 7.90 11.14 -23.82
C SER A 57 9.11 11.62 -23.01
N GLU A 58 10.13 12.21 -23.64
CA GLU A 58 11.36 12.64 -22.96
C GLU A 58 11.14 13.92 -22.12
N LEU A 59 10.19 14.79 -22.50
CA LEU A 59 9.77 15.93 -21.66
C LEU A 59 9.14 15.47 -20.35
N TRP A 60 8.21 14.51 -20.44
CA TRP A 60 7.53 13.95 -19.28
C TRP A 60 8.47 13.13 -18.39
N LYS A 61 9.46 12.46 -19.00
CA LYS A 61 10.54 11.81 -18.29
C LYS A 61 11.37 12.83 -17.51
N ALA A 62 11.82 13.91 -18.15
CA ALA A 62 12.58 14.97 -17.49
C ALA A 62 11.80 15.62 -16.35
N SER A 63 10.50 15.88 -16.52
CA SER A 63 9.65 16.45 -15.47
C SER A 63 9.41 15.46 -14.33
N TYR A 64 9.14 14.18 -14.63
CA TYR A 64 9.01 13.11 -13.64
C TYR A 64 10.27 13.02 -12.77
N TYR A 65 11.41 12.93 -13.43
CA TYR A 65 12.68 12.80 -12.74
C TYR A 65 13.04 14.05 -11.94
N ARG A 66 12.71 15.25 -12.44
CA ARG A 66 12.94 16.50 -11.72
C ARG A 66 12.09 16.62 -10.46
N THR A 67 10.81 16.24 -10.55
CA THR A 67 9.85 16.44 -9.46
C THR A 67 9.93 15.33 -8.43
N PHE A 68 10.04 14.07 -8.84
CA PHE A 68 9.90 12.92 -7.95
C PHE A 68 11.24 12.25 -7.60
N VAL A 69 12.19 12.22 -8.54
CA VAL A 69 13.43 11.43 -8.37
C VAL A 69 14.59 12.25 -7.84
N LEU A 70 14.87 13.42 -8.41
CA LEU A 70 16.00 14.27 -7.99
C LEU A 70 15.93 14.66 -6.51
N PRO A 71 14.78 15.09 -5.95
CA PRO A 71 14.70 15.42 -4.54
C PRO A 71 14.96 14.22 -3.63
N ARG A 72 14.71 12.99 -4.11
CA ARG A 72 14.98 11.75 -3.39
C ARG A 72 16.45 11.33 -3.52
N ALA A 73 17.00 11.38 -4.72
CA ALA A 73 18.41 11.07 -4.98
C ALA A 73 19.34 12.02 -4.22
N SER A 74 19.00 13.32 -4.12
CA SER A 74 19.79 14.28 -3.34
C SER A 74 19.78 14.04 -1.82
N ARG A 75 18.88 13.17 -1.31
CA ARG A 75 18.82 12.79 0.11
C ARG A 75 19.74 11.62 0.46
N ILE A 76 20.31 10.93 -0.54
CA ILE A 76 21.21 9.79 -0.33
C ILE A 76 22.62 10.32 -0.06
N PRO A 77 23.23 10.02 1.10
CA PRO A 77 24.61 10.40 1.39
C PRO A 77 25.57 9.81 0.34
N GLY A 78 26.35 10.66 -0.32
CA GLY A 78 27.34 10.25 -1.34
C GLY A 78 27.03 10.73 -2.77
N ILE A 79 25.79 11.14 -3.06
CA ILE A 79 25.43 11.74 -4.36
C ILE A 79 25.72 13.25 -4.29
N LYS A 80 26.99 13.63 -4.52
CA LYS A 80 27.38 15.04 -4.68
C LYS A 80 26.95 15.52 -6.07
N ASN A 81 26.02 16.46 -6.11
CA ASN A 81 25.65 17.32 -7.25
C ASN A 81 25.66 16.64 -8.64
N PRO A 82 24.53 16.07 -9.12
CA PRO A 82 24.34 15.95 -10.56
C PRO A 82 24.24 17.37 -11.11
N GLY A 83 25.35 17.87 -11.67
CA GLY A 83 25.49 19.24 -12.13
C GLY A 83 24.38 19.66 -13.09
N ALA A 84 24.02 20.94 -13.05
CA ALA A 84 22.96 21.58 -13.82
C ALA A 84 23.07 21.46 -15.35
N HIS A 85 24.15 20.85 -15.86
CA HIS A 85 24.50 20.83 -17.27
C HIS A 85 23.99 19.59 -18.04
N ASP A 86 23.54 18.53 -17.36
CA ASP A 86 23.19 17.25 -18.00
C ASP A 86 21.77 16.75 -17.69
N ARG A 87 20.80 17.69 -17.72
CA ARG A 87 19.39 17.44 -17.33
C ARG A 87 18.63 16.47 -18.24
N LEU A 88 19.13 16.19 -19.44
CA LEU A 88 18.51 15.28 -20.42
C LEU A 88 19.16 13.88 -20.42
N HIS A 89 20.37 13.74 -19.89
CA HIS A 89 21.03 12.44 -19.74
C HIS A 89 20.62 11.76 -18.44
N TYR A 90 19.35 11.35 -18.37
CA TYR A 90 18.86 10.63 -17.21
C TYR A 90 19.30 9.16 -17.26
N SER A 91 20.24 8.80 -16.39
CA SER A 91 20.73 7.42 -16.36
C SER A 91 19.68 6.48 -15.76
N SER A 92 19.37 5.40 -16.48
CA SER A 92 18.56 4.26 -16.00
C SER A 92 19.14 3.57 -14.75
N ARG A 93 20.38 3.89 -14.40
CA ARG A 93 21.00 3.46 -13.16
C ARG A 93 20.29 4.07 -11.95
N LEU A 94 19.90 5.34 -11.98
CA LEU A 94 19.25 6.02 -10.86
C LEU A 94 17.84 5.48 -10.56
N SER A 95 17.06 5.07 -11.57
CA SER A 95 15.76 4.42 -11.35
C SER A 95 15.89 3.03 -10.73
N ARG A 96 16.98 2.30 -11.02
CA ARG A 96 17.27 1.01 -10.38
C ARG A 96 17.59 1.14 -8.88
N TRP A 97 18.06 2.31 -8.45
CA TRP A 97 18.37 2.59 -7.04
C TRP A 97 17.15 3.02 -6.21
N LEU A 98 16.05 3.40 -6.85
CA LEU A 98 14.83 3.88 -6.17
C LEU A 98 13.69 2.87 -6.24
N ASP A 99 13.99 1.61 -6.55
CA ASP A 99 13.02 0.52 -6.72
C ASP A 99 11.93 0.78 -7.78
N ASP A 100 12.07 1.86 -8.54
CA ASP A 100 11.34 2.21 -9.78
C ASP A 100 11.75 1.28 -10.95
N GLY A 101 12.31 0.10 -10.65
CA GLY A 101 12.72 -0.90 -11.64
C GLY A 101 11.56 -1.40 -12.51
N ALA A 102 10.32 -1.30 -12.03
CA ALA A 102 9.12 -1.56 -12.82
C ALA A 102 8.96 -0.59 -14.01
N LEU A 103 9.47 0.65 -13.92
CA LEU A 103 9.49 1.60 -15.04
C LEU A 103 10.44 1.18 -16.17
N VAL A 104 11.40 0.30 -15.85
CA VAL A 104 12.44 -0.21 -16.76
C VAL A 104 12.14 -1.65 -17.21
N LYS A 105 11.24 -2.37 -16.51
CA LYS A 105 10.96 -3.79 -16.74
C LYS A 105 10.10 -4.11 -17.97
N SER A 106 9.58 -3.11 -18.68
CA SER A 106 8.91 -3.34 -19.95
C SER A 106 9.70 -2.68 -21.06
N GLY A 107 10.17 -3.48 -22.02
CA GLY A 107 10.70 -2.98 -23.29
C GLY A 107 9.67 -2.25 -24.15
N ALA A 108 8.46 -2.02 -23.63
CA ALA A 108 7.48 -1.10 -24.18
C ALA A 108 7.80 0.33 -23.72
N ASN A 109 7.74 1.29 -24.65
CA ASN A 109 7.91 2.72 -24.37
C ASN A 109 7.10 3.16 -23.14
N THR A 110 7.77 3.34 -22.00
CA THR A 110 7.14 3.77 -20.75
C THR A 110 6.41 5.08 -20.99
N GLN A 111 5.09 5.10 -20.79
CA GLN A 111 4.30 6.30 -20.96
C GLN A 111 4.55 7.26 -19.77
N TRP A 112 5.62 8.03 -19.85
CA TRP A 112 6.06 8.94 -18.77
C TRP A 112 5.00 9.94 -18.34
N LYS A 113 4.12 10.36 -19.26
CA LYS A 113 2.98 11.22 -18.94
C LYS A 113 1.98 10.53 -18.00
N GLN A 114 1.67 9.25 -18.22
CA GLN A 114 0.80 8.49 -17.33
C GLN A 114 1.47 8.27 -15.97
N GLN A 115 2.77 7.95 -15.94
CA GLN A 115 3.52 7.79 -14.71
C GLN A 115 3.61 9.09 -13.88
N TYR A 116 3.78 10.23 -14.56
CA TYR A 116 3.68 11.56 -13.93
C TYR A 116 2.26 11.81 -13.40
N ARG A 117 1.25 11.54 -14.25
CA ARG A 117 -0.20 11.34 -13.93
C ARG A 117 -0.40 10.78 -12.53
N LEU A 118 -0.08 9.50 -12.47
CA LEU A 118 -0.21 8.62 -11.34
C LEU A 118 0.50 9.18 -10.12
N ARG A 119 1.82 9.43 -10.19
CA ARG A 119 2.57 9.94 -9.03
C ARG A 119 2.03 11.27 -8.52
N HIS A 120 1.62 12.18 -9.43
CA HIS A 120 1.01 13.45 -9.04
C HIS A 120 -0.31 13.23 -8.29
N ASN A 121 -1.20 12.38 -8.83
CA ASN A 121 -2.46 12.01 -8.21
C ASN A 121 -2.25 11.41 -6.81
N TRP A 122 -1.29 10.50 -6.64
CA TRP A 122 -0.91 9.97 -5.34
C TRP A 122 -0.41 11.04 -4.36
N THR A 123 0.45 11.97 -4.80
CA THR A 123 0.94 13.06 -3.93
C THR A 123 -0.13 14.08 -3.56
N GLN A 124 -1.21 14.18 -4.33
CA GLN A 124 -2.33 15.08 -4.07
C GLN A 124 -3.53 14.37 -3.45
N GLY A 125 -3.51 13.03 -3.37
CA GLY A 125 -4.64 12.22 -2.92
C GLY A 125 -5.85 12.29 -3.85
N LYS A 126 -5.67 12.69 -5.11
CA LYS A 126 -6.77 12.81 -6.09
C LYS A 126 -6.96 11.47 -6.78
N CYS A 127 -8.18 10.95 -6.76
CA CYS A 127 -8.52 9.68 -7.40
C CYS A 127 -9.96 9.69 -7.91
N ALA A 128 -10.23 8.87 -8.93
CA ALA A 128 -11.58 8.48 -9.29
C ALA A 128 -12.07 7.41 -8.30
N VAL A 129 -13.29 7.58 -7.78
CA VAL A 129 -13.88 6.65 -6.80
C VAL A 129 -15.01 5.89 -7.45
N SER A 130 -15.10 4.62 -7.12
CA SER A 130 -16.11 3.73 -7.64
C SER A 130 -16.43 2.61 -6.66
N GLU A 131 -17.56 1.97 -6.88
CA GLU A 131 -18.06 0.95 -5.98
C GLU A 131 -18.37 -0.33 -6.77
N ILE A 132 -17.89 -1.46 -6.26
CA ILE A 132 -18.23 -2.81 -6.72
C ILE A 132 -19.03 -3.45 -5.60
N VAL A 133 -20.31 -3.73 -5.83
CA VAL A 133 -21.13 -4.47 -4.86
C VAL A 133 -20.69 -5.93 -4.89
N VAL A 134 -20.17 -6.42 -3.77
CA VAL A 134 -19.62 -7.77 -3.69
C VAL A 134 -20.65 -8.72 -3.11
N SER A 135 -21.33 -8.38 -2.03
CA SER A 135 -22.42 -9.20 -1.51
C SER A 135 -23.61 -8.35 -1.09
N GLU A 136 -24.81 -8.83 -1.38
CA GLU A 136 -26.05 -8.18 -0.93
C GLU A 136 -26.37 -8.52 0.53
N ARG A 137 -25.80 -9.61 1.05
CA ARG A 137 -25.95 -10.07 2.43
C ARG A 137 -24.58 -10.10 3.13
N PRO A 138 -24.52 -9.82 4.44
CA PRO A 138 -23.28 -9.93 5.20
C PRO A 138 -22.98 -11.41 5.38
N PRO A 139 -21.84 -11.91 4.86
CA PRO A 139 -21.46 -13.29 5.10
C PRO A 139 -20.88 -13.43 6.51
N GLU A 140 -21.18 -14.56 7.14
CA GLU A 140 -20.48 -15.04 8.32
C GLU A 140 -19.58 -16.20 7.85
N PRO A 141 -18.23 -16.13 7.98
CA PRO A 141 -17.36 -15.04 8.47
C PRO A 141 -17.25 -13.87 7.46
N PRO A 142 -16.68 -12.71 7.87
CA PRO A 142 -16.60 -11.52 7.02
C PRO A 142 -15.83 -11.78 5.71
N LEU A 143 -16.25 -11.09 4.65
CA LEU A 143 -15.65 -11.17 3.33
C LEU A 143 -14.14 -10.90 3.38
N LEU A 144 -13.37 -11.88 2.94
CA LEU A 144 -11.94 -11.73 2.77
C LEU A 144 -11.67 -11.11 1.41
N VAL A 145 -10.77 -10.12 1.36
CA VAL A 145 -10.44 -9.43 0.13
C VAL A 145 -8.93 -9.30 0.03
N THR A 146 -8.37 -9.37 -1.17
CA THR A 146 -6.97 -9.06 -1.45
C THR A 146 -6.84 -8.41 -2.84
N LEU A 147 -5.79 -7.61 -3.05
CA LEU A 147 -5.49 -6.99 -4.34
C LEU A 147 -4.08 -7.42 -4.79
N SER A 148 -3.96 -7.95 -5.99
CA SER A 148 -2.68 -8.22 -6.67
C SER A 148 -2.79 -7.90 -8.14
N ASN A 149 -1.75 -7.28 -8.71
CA ASN A 149 -1.62 -6.97 -10.14
C ASN A 149 -2.92 -6.49 -10.82
N SER A 150 -3.61 -5.53 -10.19
CA SER A 150 -4.88 -4.97 -10.65
C SER A 150 -6.05 -5.96 -10.77
N THR A 151 -5.97 -7.08 -10.06
CA THR A 151 -7.05 -8.05 -9.83
C THR A 151 -7.44 -8.04 -8.37
N ILE A 152 -8.73 -7.87 -8.13
CA ILE A 152 -9.34 -7.99 -6.80
C ILE A 152 -9.75 -9.43 -6.62
N PHE A 153 -9.28 -10.08 -5.56
CA PHE A 153 -9.79 -11.37 -5.11
C PHE A 153 -10.68 -11.16 -3.90
N ALA A 154 -11.87 -11.74 -3.89
CA ALA A 154 -12.70 -11.79 -2.70
C ALA A 154 -13.23 -13.20 -2.46
N ALA A 155 -13.24 -13.62 -1.20
CA ALA A 155 -13.70 -14.93 -0.79
C ALA A 155 -14.76 -14.81 0.30
N ASP A 156 -15.85 -15.53 0.09
CA ASP A 156 -17.03 -15.54 0.95
C ASP A 156 -17.55 -16.99 1.03
N SER A 157 -18.14 -17.37 2.17
CA SER A 157 -18.77 -18.68 2.39
C SER A 157 -19.94 -18.95 1.43
N ILE A 158 -20.69 -17.91 1.02
CA ILE A 158 -21.87 -18.05 0.16
C ILE A 158 -21.47 -18.03 -1.32
N SER A 159 -20.80 -16.96 -1.74
CA SER A 159 -20.47 -16.73 -3.16
C SER A 159 -19.17 -17.39 -3.62
N GLY A 160 -18.38 -17.95 -2.71
CA GLY A 160 -17.10 -18.58 -3.02
C GLY A 160 -15.97 -17.58 -3.28
N LEU A 161 -14.96 -18.03 -4.03
CA LEU A 161 -13.84 -17.21 -4.49
C LEU A 161 -14.21 -16.52 -5.80
N ARG A 162 -14.02 -15.19 -5.85
CA ARG A 162 -14.28 -14.35 -7.02
C ARG A 162 -13.08 -13.47 -7.33
N ALA A 163 -12.84 -13.23 -8.62
CA ALA A 163 -11.83 -12.29 -9.11
C ALA A 163 -12.46 -11.22 -10.02
N TRP A 164 -12.05 -9.96 -9.87
CA TRP A 164 -12.44 -8.85 -10.74
C TRP A 164 -11.21 -8.14 -11.31
N SER A 165 -11.26 -7.75 -12.59
CA SER A 165 -10.22 -6.91 -13.22
C SER A 165 -10.50 -5.44 -12.93
N VAL A 166 -9.56 -4.71 -12.36
CA VAL A 166 -9.74 -3.27 -12.13
C VAL A 166 -9.62 -2.46 -13.44
N LYS A 167 -8.82 -2.95 -14.40
CA LYS A 167 -8.53 -2.25 -15.66
C LYS A 167 -9.67 -2.37 -16.68
N ASP A 168 -10.32 -3.54 -16.75
CA ASP A 168 -11.30 -3.86 -17.79
C ASP A 168 -12.72 -3.59 -17.31
N GLY A 169 -13.02 -2.34 -17.00
CA GLY A 169 -14.39 -1.93 -16.65
C GLY A 169 -14.97 -2.60 -15.40
N ARG A 170 -14.13 -3.23 -14.56
CA ARG A 170 -14.55 -3.96 -13.34
C ARG A 170 -15.37 -5.21 -13.62
N GLU A 171 -15.07 -5.87 -14.73
CA GLU A 171 -15.66 -7.17 -15.05
C GLU A 171 -15.23 -8.26 -14.07
N LEU A 172 -16.18 -9.14 -13.74
CA LEU A 172 -15.92 -10.38 -13.03
C LEU A 172 -15.10 -11.30 -13.96
N LEU A 173 -13.87 -11.60 -13.58
CA LEU A 173 -12.98 -12.47 -14.32
C LEU A 173 -13.32 -13.94 -14.09
N ALA A 174 -13.50 -14.36 -12.84
CA ALA A 174 -13.74 -15.74 -12.49
C ALA A 174 -14.54 -15.84 -11.18
N SER A 175 -15.28 -16.93 -11.03
CA SER A 175 -15.99 -17.27 -9.80
C SER A 175 -15.97 -18.78 -9.60
N THR A 176 -15.66 -19.24 -8.39
CA THR A 176 -15.72 -20.65 -8.00
C THR A 176 -16.32 -20.80 -6.60
N PRO A 177 -17.43 -21.54 -6.45
CA PRO A 177 -18.05 -21.80 -5.15
C PRO A 177 -17.23 -22.79 -4.31
N PHE A 178 -17.29 -22.67 -2.98
CA PHE A 178 -16.63 -23.59 -2.03
C PHE A 178 -17.45 -24.85 -1.72
N SER A 179 -18.29 -25.31 -2.66
CA SER A 179 -19.16 -26.47 -2.45
C SER A 179 -18.36 -27.76 -2.55
N ALA A 180 -18.22 -28.47 -1.42
CA ALA A 180 -17.84 -29.87 -1.42
C ALA A 180 -19.09 -30.68 -1.82
N ALA A 181 -19.10 -31.26 -3.02
CA ALA A 181 -20.22 -32.01 -3.59
C ALA A 181 -20.69 -33.25 -2.78
N ALA A 182 -20.16 -33.48 -1.58
CA ALA A 182 -20.46 -34.62 -0.71
C ALA A 182 -20.97 -34.25 0.70
N THR A 183 -20.92 -32.99 1.13
CA THR A 183 -21.37 -32.57 2.47
C THR A 183 -21.99 -31.18 2.40
N ASP A 184 -23.22 -31.06 2.90
CA ASP A 184 -24.05 -29.84 2.97
C ASP A 184 -23.47 -28.74 3.89
N ASN A 185 -22.18 -28.85 4.26
CA ASN A 185 -21.50 -27.93 5.15
C ASN A 185 -20.77 -26.87 4.34
N LEU A 186 -21.15 -25.60 4.56
CA LEU A 186 -20.44 -24.45 4.03
C LEU A 186 -19.04 -24.38 4.64
N ARG A 187 -18.01 -24.24 3.79
CA ARG A 187 -16.64 -23.99 4.25
C ARG A 187 -16.44 -22.50 4.46
N LEU A 188 -16.11 -22.12 5.69
CA LEU A 188 -15.95 -20.74 6.10
C LEU A 188 -14.50 -20.28 5.86
N PRO A 189 -14.24 -19.38 4.90
CA PRO A 189 -12.89 -18.87 4.65
C PRO A 189 -12.52 -17.83 5.72
N VAL A 190 -11.37 -18.00 6.37
CA VAL A 190 -10.92 -17.15 7.50
C VAL A 190 -9.69 -16.32 7.15
N SER A 191 -8.80 -16.86 6.32
CA SER A 191 -7.58 -16.16 5.90
C SER A 191 -7.32 -16.34 4.41
N MET A 192 -6.70 -15.33 3.80
CA MET A 192 -6.33 -15.33 2.38
C MET A 192 -4.90 -14.80 2.23
N ALA A 193 -4.13 -15.42 1.34
CA ALA A 193 -2.82 -14.93 0.92
C ALA A 193 -2.64 -15.10 -0.58
N ILE A 194 -1.92 -14.17 -1.20
CA ILE A 194 -1.51 -14.24 -2.60
C ILE A 194 -0.02 -14.62 -2.66
N ASP A 195 0.38 -15.34 -3.70
CA ASP A 195 1.78 -15.63 -3.94
C ASP A 195 2.60 -14.35 -4.18
N SER A 196 3.62 -14.14 -3.34
CA SER A 196 4.52 -12.99 -3.44
C SER A 196 5.56 -13.10 -4.55
N ASN A 197 5.79 -14.30 -5.09
CA ASN A 197 6.80 -14.55 -6.13
C ASN A 197 6.21 -14.68 -7.53
N ASP A 198 4.91 -14.43 -7.69
CA ASP A 198 4.26 -14.59 -8.98
C ASP A 198 4.79 -13.57 -9.98
N ARG A 199 5.28 -14.08 -11.11
CA ARG A 199 5.88 -13.26 -12.18
C ARG A 199 4.99 -13.19 -13.41
N ASP A 200 4.04 -14.12 -13.53
CA ASP A 200 3.16 -14.21 -14.66
C ASP A 200 1.81 -13.62 -14.26
N GLU A 201 1.44 -12.48 -14.85
CA GLU A 201 0.14 -11.86 -14.59
C GLU A 201 -1.03 -12.78 -14.95
N ASP A 202 -0.82 -13.80 -15.80
CA ASP A 202 -1.88 -14.68 -16.31
C ASP A 202 -2.15 -15.91 -15.43
N ASP A 203 -1.25 -16.28 -14.48
CA ASP A 203 -1.40 -17.46 -13.61
C ASP A 203 -1.24 -17.09 -12.12
N GLU A 204 -2.11 -16.21 -11.62
CA GLU A 204 -2.01 -15.73 -10.23
C GLU A 204 -2.49 -16.76 -9.21
N ARG A 205 -1.63 -17.13 -8.26
CA ARG A 205 -1.96 -18.10 -7.20
C ARG A 205 -2.49 -17.45 -5.92
N VAL A 206 -3.61 -17.97 -5.45
CA VAL A 206 -4.31 -17.54 -4.23
C VAL A 206 -4.51 -18.73 -3.30
N VAL A 207 -4.19 -18.53 -2.03
CA VAL A 207 -4.40 -19.52 -0.95
C VAL A 207 -5.49 -19.04 -0.02
N LEU A 208 -6.41 -19.94 0.30
CA LEU A 208 -7.46 -19.76 1.28
C LEU A 208 -7.27 -20.72 2.44
N GLY A 209 -7.40 -20.19 3.65
CA GLY A 209 -7.44 -20.96 4.89
C GLY A 209 -8.84 -20.93 5.45
N PHE A 210 -9.30 -22.08 5.93
CA PHE A 210 -10.66 -22.27 6.40
C PHE A 210 -10.70 -22.47 7.93
N GLU A 211 -11.89 -22.35 8.50
CA GLU A 211 -12.15 -22.57 9.93
C GLU A 211 -11.85 -24.00 10.39
N ASP A 212 -12.07 -24.99 9.52
CA ASP A 212 -11.79 -26.41 9.78
C ASP A 212 -10.29 -26.78 9.78
N GLY A 213 -9.41 -25.77 9.68
CA GLY A 213 -7.97 -25.97 9.60
C GLY A 213 -7.49 -26.50 8.26
N SER A 214 -8.36 -26.61 7.25
CA SER A 214 -7.99 -26.91 5.87
C SER A 214 -7.50 -25.67 5.14
N PHE A 215 -6.76 -25.86 4.05
CA PHE A 215 -6.42 -24.79 3.12
C PHE A 215 -6.56 -25.28 1.68
N SER A 216 -6.84 -24.36 0.76
CA SER A 216 -6.91 -24.63 -0.67
C SER A 216 -6.12 -23.60 -1.48
N ILE A 217 -5.46 -24.06 -2.54
CA ILE A 217 -4.67 -23.25 -3.46
C ILE A 217 -5.38 -23.23 -4.80
N TYR A 218 -5.76 -22.03 -5.23
CA TYR A 218 -6.38 -21.76 -6.51
C TYR A 218 -5.41 -20.97 -7.39
N ALA A 219 -5.40 -21.25 -8.68
CA ALA A 219 -4.71 -20.44 -9.67
C ALA A 219 -5.74 -19.79 -10.59
N LEU A 220 -5.66 -18.46 -10.74
CA LEU A 220 -6.49 -17.71 -11.65
C LEU A 220 -5.83 -17.72 -13.03
N ARG A 221 -6.45 -18.42 -13.99
CA ARG A 221 -6.07 -18.33 -15.41
C ARG A 221 -6.86 -17.21 -16.06
N ARG A 222 -6.27 -16.02 -16.23
CA ARG A 222 -7.00 -14.84 -16.74
C ARG A 222 -7.54 -15.07 -18.15
N GLY A 223 -6.75 -15.70 -19.03
CA GLY A 223 -7.19 -16.05 -20.38
C GLY A 223 -8.42 -16.95 -20.47
N LEU A 224 -8.63 -17.82 -19.47
CA LEU A 224 -9.77 -18.77 -19.43
C LEU A 224 -10.91 -18.31 -18.52
N ARG A 225 -10.78 -17.17 -17.83
CA ARG A 225 -11.80 -16.63 -16.91
C ARG A 225 -12.29 -17.66 -15.88
N ARG A 226 -11.37 -18.47 -15.35
CA ARG A 226 -11.67 -19.55 -14.40
C ARG A 226 -10.58 -19.71 -13.34
N PHE A 227 -10.97 -20.29 -12.20
CA PHE A 227 -10.02 -20.75 -11.19
C PHE A 227 -9.78 -22.25 -11.35
N ASP A 228 -8.51 -22.62 -11.37
CA ASP A 228 -8.07 -24.01 -11.27
C ASP A 228 -7.69 -24.31 -9.83
N ASN A 229 -8.35 -25.30 -9.21
CA ASN A 229 -7.96 -25.76 -7.88
C ASN A 229 -6.72 -26.66 -8.01
N HIS A 230 -5.58 -26.14 -7.58
CA HIS A 230 -4.31 -26.85 -7.63
C HIS A 230 -4.18 -27.87 -6.49
N PHE A 231 -4.65 -27.54 -5.29
CA PHE A 231 -4.54 -28.41 -4.13
C PHE A 231 -5.50 -28.03 -3.02
N THR A 232 -6.11 -29.02 -2.38
CA THR A 232 -6.88 -28.86 -1.14
C THR A 232 -6.32 -29.79 -0.08
N HIS A 233 -5.83 -29.21 1.02
CA HIS A 233 -5.42 -29.96 2.20
C HIS A 233 -6.66 -30.45 2.95
N PRO A 234 -6.65 -31.67 3.53
CA PRO A 234 -7.74 -32.12 4.39
C PRO A 234 -7.88 -31.24 5.65
N PRO A 235 -9.06 -31.22 6.29
CA PRO A 235 -9.25 -30.53 7.57
C PRO A 235 -8.26 -31.06 8.61
N SER A 236 -7.77 -30.18 9.48
CA SER A 236 -6.77 -30.50 10.49
C SER A 236 -7.32 -30.29 11.89
N SER A 237 -6.89 -31.12 12.85
CA SER A 237 -7.30 -31.00 14.25
C SER A 237 -6.62 -29.84 14.99
N ASN A 238 -5.79 -29.04 14.31
CA ASN A 238 -4.96 -28.00 14.91
C ASN A 238 -5.67 -26.63 15.02
N GLY A 239 -6.97 -26.60 14.68
CA GLY A 239 -7.80 -25.41 14.74
C GLY A 239 -7.76 -24.56 13.47
N MET A 240 -8.50 -23.45 13.53
CA MET A 240 -8.70 -22.49 12.45
C MET A 240 -7.40 -21.82 11.97
N LEU A 241 -7.27 -21.62 10.65
CA LEU A 241 -6.11 -20.92 10.06
C LEU A 241 -6.29 -19.40 10.12
N SER A 242 -5.58 -18.76 11.05
CA SER A 242 -5.69 -17.33 11.34
C SER A 242 -4.86 -16.45 10.39
N ALA A 243 -3.70 -16.93 9.93
CA ALA A 243 -2.84 -16.18 9.01
C ALA A 243 -2.10 -17.11 8.04
N LEU A 244 -1.87 -16.60 6.83
CA LEU A 244 -1.21 -17.31 5.73
C LEU A 244 -0.19 -16.41 5.04
N ALA A 245 0.86 -17.00 4.50
CA ALA A 245 1.75 -16.35 3.54
C ALA A 245 2.28 -17.38 2.53
N MET A 246 2.20 -17.08 1.25
CA MET A 246 2.70 -17.94 0.18
C MET A 246 3.83 -17.27 -0.60
N SER A 247 4.87 -18.05 -0.87
CA SER A 247 5.88 -17.73 -1.87
C SER A 247 6.21 -19.05 -2.56
N SER A 248 5.64 -19.29 -3.74
CA SER A 248 5.75 -20.60 -4.40
C SER A 248 7.23 -21.01 -4.53
N PRO A 249 7.59 -22.26 -4.15
CA PRO A 249 6.72 -23.40 -3.82
C PRO A 249 6.47 -23.61 -2.31
N TYR A 250 6.58 -22.58 -1.47
CA TYR A 250 6.43 -22.68 -0.02
C TYR A 250 5.16 -22.00 0.48
N LEU A 251 4.53 -22.61 1.49
CA LEU A 251 3.37 -22.07 2.17
C LEU A 251 3.62 -22.05 3.67
N LEU A 252 3.38 -20.89 4.27
CA LEU A 252 3.46 -20.66 5.70
C LEU A 252 2.04 -20.46 6.24
N THR A 253 1.66 -21.23 7.24
CA THR A 253 0.35 -21.13 7.89
C THR A 253 0.51 -20.92 9.39
N MET A 254 -0.41 -20.19 10.00
CA MET A 254 -0.53 -20.02 11.43
C MET A 254 -1.96 -20.33 11.86
N THR A 255 -2.12 -21.17 12.89
CA THR A 255 -3.43 -21.47 13.48
C THR A 255 -3.81 -20.43 14.54
N GLU A 256 -5.05 -20.46 15.02
CA GLU A 256 -5.48 -19.67 16.19
C GLU A 256 -4.65 -19.97 17.45
N ASP A 257 -4.30 -21.25 17.67
CA ASP A 257 -3.47 -21.73 18.79
C ASP A 257 -1.97 -21.42 18.66
N HIS A 258 -1.61 -20.49 17.77
CA HIS A 258 -0.24 -20.05 17.50
C HIS A 258 0.70 -21.17 17.04
N LEU A 259 0.15 -22.18 16.34
CA LEU A 259 0.93 -23.22 15.67
C LEU A 259 1.29 -22.74 14.26
N LEU A 260 2.57 -22.48 14.05
CA LEU A 260 3.14 -22.15 12.76
C LEU A 260 3.54 -23.43 12.04
N SER A 261 2.99 -23.67 10.85
CA SER A 261 3.37 -24.79 10.00
C SER A 261 3.95 -24.30 8.69
N LEU A 262 5.08 -24.87 8.28
CA LEU A 262 5.73 -24.58 7.00
C LEU A 262 5.68 -25.78 6.07
N TYR A 263 5.06 -25.57 4.92
CA TYR A 263 4.87 -26.56 3.87
C TYR A 263 5.74 -26.24 2.66
N ALA A 264 6.24 -27.29 2.01
CA ALA A 264 6.93 -27.19 0.72
C ALA A 264 6.25 -28.10 -0.31
N PHE A 265 5.94 -27.53 -1.47
CA PHE A 265 5.42 -28.26 -2.62
C PHE A 265 6.58 -28.69 -3.52
N ASP A 266 6.48 -29.87 -4.13
CA ASP A 266 7.47 -30.31 -5.12
C ASP A 266 7.11 -29.73 -6.49
N GLU A 267 8.01 -28.93 -7.04
CA GLU A 267 7.82 -28.19 -8.30
C GLU A 267 8.01 -29.10 -9.54
N LYS A 268 8.44 -30.36 -9.35
CA LYS A 268 8.84 -31.26 -10.44
C LYS A 268 7.68 -31.96 -11.17
N GLN A 269 6.43 -31.59 -10.96
CA GLN A 269 5.31 -32.24 -11.64
C GLN A 269 5.05 -31.71 -13.04
N LYS A 270 4.72 -32.64 -13.95
CA LYS A 270 4.45 -32.39 -15.37
C LYS A 270 3.03 -31.91 -15.66
N ASP A 271 2.14 -31.98 -14.68
CA ASP A 271 0.74 -31.58 -14.83
C ASP A 271 0.54 -30.16 -14.25
N PRO A 272 0.19 -29.16 -15.08
CA PRO A 272 0.04 -27.77 -14.64
C PRO A 272 -1.26 -27.51 -13.87
N SER A 273 -2.05 -28.54 -13.54
CA SER A 273 -3.39 -28.40 -12.98
C SER A 273 -3.56 -28.95 -11.56
N SER A 274 -2.60 -29.71 -11.02
CA SER A 274 -2.68 -30.24 -9.65
C SER A 274 -1.31 -30.37 -9.03
N LEU A 275 -1.15 -29.85 -7.81
CA LEU A 275 0.07 -29.95 -7.03
C LEU A 275 0.06 -31.24 -6.21
N ALA A 276 1.22 -31.88 -6.11
CA ALA A 276 1.47 -32.98 -5.17
C ALA A 276 1.18 -32.55 -3.72
N PRO A 277 0.82 -33.50 -2.85
CA PRO A 277 0.65 -33.21 -1.43
C PRO A 277 1.93 -32.57 -0.86
N PRO A 278 1.82 -31.46 -0.12
CA PRO A 278 2.98 -30.76 0.39
C PRO A 278 3.70 -31.58 1.46
N ARG A 279 5.02 -31.40 1.52
CA ARG A 279 5.83 -31.89 2.64
C ARG A 279 5.84 -30.85 3.75
N LEU A 280 5.36 -31.23 4.94
CA LEU A 280 5.54 -30.43 6.15
C LEU A 280 7.03 -30.41 6.51
N LEU A 281 7.65 -29.23 6.48
CA LEU A 281 9.04 -29.03 6.85
C LEU A 281 9.19 -28.82 8.35
N TYR A 282 8.39 -27.92 8.90
CA TYR A 282 8.46 -27.52 10.30
C TYR A 282 7.07 -27.24 10.85
N SER A 283 6.88 -27.59 12.13
CA SER A 283 5.72 -27.22 12.94
C SER A 283 6.24 -26.64 14.25
N LEU A 284 6.02 -25.34 14.45
CA LEU A 284 6.58 -24.56 15.56
C LEU A 284 5.44 -23.90 16.33
N ARG A 285 5.43 -24.02 17.65
CA ARG A 285 4.44 -23.36 18.51
C ARG A 285 5.07 -22.17 19.21
N SER A 286 4.40 -21.03 19.17
CA SER A 286 4.83 -19.83 19.92
C SER A 286 3.89 -19.55 21.08
N HIS A 287 4.44 -19.06 22.20
CA HIS A 287 3.66 -18.67 23.40
C HIS A 287 3.69 -17.16 23.66
N THR A 288 4.38 -16.40 22.80
CA THR A 288 4.65 -14.97 22.99
C THR A 288 4.05 -14.10 21.88
N ALA A 289 3.42 -14.70 20.86
CA ALA A 289 2.84 -13.98 19.74
C ALA A 289 1.37 -13.65 20.03
N TRP A 290 1.09 -12.40 20.38
CA TRP A 290 -0.29 -11.94 20.58
C TRP A 290 -0.84 -11.28 19.31
N PRO A 291 -2.12 -11.49 18.97
CA PRO A 291 -2.76 -10.83 17.83
C PRO A 291 -2.83 -9.31 18.06
N PRO A 292 -2.69 -8.47 17.01
CA PRO A 292 -2.57 -8.84 15.59
C PRO A 292 -1.21 -9.45 15.22
N VAL A 293 -1.23 -10.36 14.23
CA VAL A 293 -0.05 -11.06 13.67
C VAL A 293 -0.03 -10.85 12.16
N SER A 294 1.15 -10.66 11.58
CA SER A 294 1.35 -10.59 10.13
C SER A 294 2.48 -11.53 9.73
N LEU A 295 2.20 -12.38 8.74
CA LEU A 295 3.17 -13.31 8.18
C LEU A 295 3.71 -12.77 6.86
N SER A 296 4.99 -13.01 6.61
CA SER A 296 5.57 -12.78 5.29
C SER A 296 6.55 -13.89 4.94
N LEU A 297 6.58 -14.25 3.66
CA LEU A 297 7.47 -15.27 3.14
C LEU A 297 8.29 -14.68 2.01
N ARG A 298 9.61 -14.72 2.15
CA ARG A 298 10.53 -14.20 1.14
C ARG A 298 11.46 -15.30 0.70
N THR A 299 11.57 -15.50 -0.60
CA THR A 299 12.54 -16.42 -1.20
C THR A 299 13.65 -15.62 -1.85
N THR A 300 14.89 -16.06 -1.64
CA THR A 300 16.08 -15.56 -2.32
C THR A 300 16.70 -16.72 -3.11
N ALA A 301 17.72 -16.47 -3.91
CA ALA A 301 18.34 -17.51 -4.73
C ALA A 301 19.03 -18.62 -3.89
N THR A 302 19.40 -18.33 -2.64
CA THR A 302 20.17 -19.23 -1.77
C THR A 302 19.38 -19.76 -0.58
N SER A 303 18.39 -19.00 -0.13
CA SER A 303 17.66 -19.28 1.10
C SER A 303 16.26 -18.69 1.08
N MET A 304 15.42 -19.19 1.95
CA MET A 304 14.08 -18.72 2.22
C MET A 304 14.03 -18.11 3.62
N THR A 305 13.37 -16.98 3.77
CA THR A 305 13.15 -16.31 5.04
C THR A 305 11.66 -16.23 5.32
N ALA A 306 11.19 -16.98 6.32
CA ALA A 306 9.86 -16.84 6.88
C ALA A 306 9.92 -15.83 8.03
N ALA A 307 9.03 -14.84 8.04
CA ALA A 307 9.03 -13.80 9.05
C ALA A 307 7.64 -13.61 9.65
N ILE A 308 7.60 -13.50 10.97
CA ILE A 308 6.40 -13.41 11.79
C ILE A 308 6.51 -12.10 12.56
N ALA A 309 5.66 -11.14 12.22
CA ALA A 309 5.46 -9.95 13.03
C ALA A 309 4.30 -10.20 14.00
N TYR A 310 4.47 -9.81 15.26
CA TYR A 310 3.47 -10.01 16.30
C TYR A 310 3.50 -8.88 17.33
N SER A 311 2.40 -8.71 18.05
CA SER A 311 2.33 -7.81 19.20
C SER A 311 2.72 -8.54 20.50
N LEU A 312 3.30 -7.80 21.45
CA LEU A 312 3.73 -8.35 22.74
C LEU A 312 3.42 -7.36 23.87
N PRO A 313 2.74 -7.78 24.95
CA PRO A 313 2.49 -6.92 26.10
C PRO A 313 3.77 -6.67 26.90
N THR A 314 3.98 -5.44 27.37
CA THR A 314 5.10 -5.06 28.24
C THR A 314 4.66 -4.97 29.69
N TYR A 315 5.58 -5.27 30.62
CA TYR A 315 5.34 -5.10 32.05
C TYR A 315 5.10 -3.60 32.35
N LEU A 316 4.07 -3.27 33.14
CA LEU A 316 3.62 -1.89 33.47
C LEU A 316 2.69 -1.18 32.45
N SER A 317 1.89 -1.91 31.67
CA SER A 317 0.73 -1.42 30.87
C SER A 317 0.98 -0.90 29.45
N GLY A 318 1.97 -1.45 28.74
CA GLY A 318 2.24 -1.10 27.34
C GLY A 318 2.12 -2.28 26.37
N TRP A 319 2.14 -1.96 25.09
CA TRP A 319 2.29 -2.90 23.99
C TRP A 319 3.52 -2.56 23.17
N THR A 320 4.29 -3.57 22.80
CA THR A 320 5.39 -3.48 21.86
C THR A 320 5.18 -4.46 20.71
N VAL A 321 6.06 -4.40 19.72
CA VAL A 321 6.04 -5.31 18.57
C VAL A 321 7.33 -6.09 18.47
N GLY A 322 7.21 -7.35 18.06
CA GLY A 322 8.31 -8.25 17.81
C GLY A 322 8.27 -8.76 16.37
N VAL A 323 9.44 -9.10 15.85
CA VAL A 323 9.59 -9.82 14.59
C VAL A 323 10.50 -11.01 14.83
N GLN A 324 10.03 -12.19 14.44
CA GLN A 324 10.82 -13.41 14.41
C GLN A 324 11.07 -13.80 12.95
N GLU A 325 12.32 -14.07 12.59
CA GLU A 325 12.69 -14.59 11.27
C GLU A 325 13.29 -15.98 11.38
N LEU A 326 12.84 -16.88 10.52
CA LEU A 326 13.35 -18.23 10.32
C LEU A 326 14.00 -18.27 8.94
N ASN A 327 15.30 -18.53 8.90
CA ASN A 327 16.06 -18.69 7.67
C ASN A 327 16.21 -20.18 7.37
N LEU A 328 15.79 -20.58 6.18
CA LEU A 328 15.72 -21.95 5.73
C LEU A 328 16.47 -22.10 4.41
N SER A 329 17.14 -23.22 4.23
CA SER A 329 17.67 -23.65 2.94
C SER A 329 16.51 -24.09 2.03
N HIS A 330 16.70 -24.02 0.72
CA HIS A 330 15.71 -24.56 -0.24
C HIS A 330 15.44 -26.05 -0.06
N LYS A 331 16.41 -26.79 0.53
CA LYS A 331 16.25 -28.21 0.90
C LYS A 331 15.31 -28.43 2.10
N GLY A 332 14.97 -27.36 2.82
CA GLY A 332 14.17 -27.38 4.03
C GLY A 332 14.97 -27.51 5.33
N GLU A 333 16.27 -27.21 5.32
CA GLU A 333 17.11 -27.19 6.52
C GLU A 333 17.06 -25.80 7.19
N LEU A 334 16.80 -25.73 8.50
CA LEU A 334 16.84 -24.49 9.26
C LEU A 334 18.29 -24.00 9.40
N LEU A 335 18.62 -22.91 8.71
CA LEU A 335 19.91 -22.24 8.79
C LEU A 335 20.04 -21.40 10.08
N GLY A 336 18.93 -20.86 10.56
CA GLY A 336 18.90 -20.11 11.82
C GLY A 336 17.54 -19.48 12.13
N SER A 337 17.34 -19.14 13.40
CA SER A 337 16.18 -18.40 13.90
C SER A 337 16.66 -17.13 14.59
N ARG A 338 15.97 -16.01 14.37
CA ARG A 338 16.34 -14.69 14.90
C ARG A 338 15.09 -13.97 15.40
N LEU A 339 15.26 -13.22 16.48
CA LEU A 339 14.20 -12.44 17.11
C LEU A 339 14.68 -11.00 17.26
N ALA A 340 13.80 -10.04 17.01
CA ALA A 340 14.01 -8.66 17.38
C ALA A 340 12.72 -8.07 17.95
N THR A 341 12.86 -7.21 18.96
CA THR A 341 11.74 -6.53 19.61
C THR A 341 11.99 -5.03 19.56
N ALA A 342 10.94 -4.24 19.34
CA ALA A 342 11.01 -2.78 19.32
C ALA A 342 11.08 -2.14 20.73
N ALA A 343 11.16 -2.98 21.77
CA ALA A 343 11.28 -2.58 23.16
C ALA A 343 12.57 -1.77 23.39
N ASP A 344 12.43 -0.61 24.04
CA ASP A 344 13.56 0.18 24.52
C ASP A 344 14.28 -0.58 25.65
N GLU A 345 15.57 -0.30 25.87
CA GLU A 345 16.44 -0.96 26.86
C GLU A 345 15.86 -0.90 28.30
N HIS A 346 14.89 0.00 28.53
CA HIS A 346 14.18 0.21 29.79
C HIS A 346 12.77 -0.41 29.86
N SER A 347 12.29 -1.04 28.78
CA SER A 347 10.98 -1.70 28.75
C SER A 347 11.13 -3.19 29.03
N PHE A 348 10.70 -3.60 30.22
CA PHE A 348 10.73 -5.01 30.64
C PHE A 348 9.66 -5.78 29.87
N THR A 349 10.08 -6.66 28.97
CA THR A 349 9.20 -7.63 28.33
C THR A 349 9.01 -8.84 29.25
N LEU A 350 7.81 -9.44 29.27
CA LEU A 350 7.53 -10.62 30.09
C LEU A 350 8.41 -11.84 29.72
N SER A 351 9.05 -11.82 28.55
CA SER A 351 9.88 -12.92 28.02
C SER A 351 11.36 -12.86 28.44
N ASN A 352 11.82 -11.80 29.12
CA ASN A 352 13.22 -11.61 29.51
C ASN A 352 13.59 -12.20 30.90
N TYR A 353 12.75 -13.05 31.49
CA TYR A 353 13.08 -13.76 32.72
C TYR A 353 13.93 -15.02 32.44
N LEU A 354 15.21 -14.81 32.12
CA LEU A 354 16.27 -15.77 32.44
C LEU A 354 17.32 -15.01 33.28
N PRO A 355 17.55 -15.37 34.55
CA PRO A 355 18.42 -14.60 35.42
C PRO A 355 19.88 -14.92 35.09
N VAL A 356 20.50 -14.13 34.21
CA VAL A 356 21.95 -14.11 34.09
C VAL A 356 22.48 -13.14 35.14
N SER A 357 22.91 -13.74 36.26
CA SER A 357 23.93 -13.29 37.21
C SER A 357 23.92 -11.80 37.62
N SER A 358 23.53 -11.57 38.86
CA SER A 358 23.75 -10.34 39.63
C SER A 358 25.20 -9.83 39.55
N PRO A 359 25.44 -8.52 39.41
CA PRO A 359 26.65 -7.92 39.91
C PRO A 359 26.38 -7.19 41.23
N SER A 360 27.34 -7.37 42.12
CA SER A 360 27.38 -7.01 43.52
C SER A 360 27.33 -5.50 43.79
N ALA A 361 27.00 -5.22 45.05
CA ALA A 361 26.91 -3.94 45.72
C ALA A 361 28.07 -2.93 45.51
N ARG A 362 27.69 -1.65 45.59
CA ARG A 362 28.46 -0.44 46.01
C ARG A 362 29.57 0.09 45.09
N SER A 363 29.38 1.33 44.62
CA SER A 363 30.31 2.44 44.94
C SER A 363 29.67 3.80 44.61
N SER A 364 29.79 4.72 45.56
CA SER A 364 29.38 6.12 45.52
C SER A 364 30.45 6.99 44.88
N SER A 365 30.11 7.83 43.88
CA SER A 365 30.87 9.01 43.47
C SER A 365 29.99 9.98 42.65
N PRO A 366 29.99 11.30 42.89
CA PRO A 366 29.25 12.27 42.08
C PRO A 366 30.13 12.82 40.94
N ALA A 367 29.61 12.82 39.71
CA ALA A 367 30.25 13.44 38.55
C ALA A 367 29.24 14.28 37.73
N PRO A 368 29.70 15.29 36.98
CA PRO A 368 28.97 16.55 36.79
C PRO A 368 27.92 16.50 35.68
N VAL A 369 26.91 17.35 35.86
CA VAL A 369 25.77 17.61 34.99
C VAL A 369 26.24 18.02 33.58
N LEU A 370 25.99 17.16 32.59
CA LEU A 370 25.89 17.56 31.18
C LEU A 370 24.42 17.90 30.84
N PRO A 371 24.17 18.89 29.98
CA PRO A 371 22.82 19.36 29.69
C PRO A 371 22.01 18.27 28.99
N ARG A 372 20.91 17.92 29.66
CA ARG A 372 19.83 17.04 29.22
C ARG A 372 19.41 17.37 27.78
N ALA A 373 19.91 16.59 26.82
CA ALA A 373 19.27 16.49 25.52
C ALA A 373 17.83 16.00 25.75
N PRO A 374 16.81 16.60 25.10
CA PRO A 374 15.44 16.16 25.30
C PRO A 374 15.32 14.70 24.84
N PRO A 375 14.79 13.78 25.67
CA PRO A 375 14.51 12.44 25.23
C PRO A 375 13.36 12.51 24.23
N SER A 376 13.65 12.49 22.93
CA SER A 376 12.67 12.08 21.92
C SER A 376 12.63 10.54 21.90
N VAL A 377 12.25 9.95 23.05
CA VAL A 377 12.07 8.51 23.19
C VAL A 377 10.62 8.24 22.84
N SER A 378 10.40 7.49 21.76
CA SER A 378 9.08 6.97 21.36
C SER A 378 8.53 6.13 22.51
N THR A 379 7.60 6.69 23.29
CA THR A 379 6.94 5.95 24.35
C THR A 379 6.13 4.80 23.73
N PRO A 380 6.24 3.56 24.26
CA PRO A 380 5.39 2.46 23.82
C PRO A 380 3.92 2.83 24.03
N SER A 381 3.06 2.46 23.08
CA SER A 381 1.63 2.73 23.19
C SER A 381 1.05 1.93 24.37
N SER A 382 0.24 2.58 25.21
CA SER A 382 -0.43 1.91 26.33
C SER A 382 -1.55 0.96 25.88
N SER A 383 -2.07 1.16 24.67
CA SER A 383 -3.20 0.41 24.12
C SER A 383 -2.77 -0.69 23.13
N LYS A 384 -3.57 -1.76 23.07
CA LYS A 384 -3.38 -2.87 22.15
C LYS A 384 -3.48 -2.38 20.70
N PRO A 385 -2.54 -2.74 19.81
CA PRO A 385 -2.66 -2.42 18.39
C PRO A 385 -3.94 -2.98 17.77
N THR A 386 -4.57 -2.20 16.88
CA THR A 386 -5.80 -2.60 16.17
C THR A 386 -5.49 -3.46 14.95
N SER A 387 -4.43 -3.14 14.22
CA SER A 387 -4.00 -3.86 13.01
C SER A 387 -2.49 -3.81 12.87
N MET A 388 -1.91 -4.80 12.18
CA MET A 388 -0.48 -4.84 11.85
C MET A 388 -0.30 -5.33 10.42
N SER A 389 0.66 -4.73 9.70
CA SER A 389 1.05 -5.15 8.37
C SER A 389 2.58 -5.15 8.28
N TYR A 390 3.15 -6.28 7.88
CA TYR A 390 4.59 -6.42 7.69
C TYR A 390 4.91 -6.74 6.23
N SER A 391 5.68 -5.84 5.61
CA SER A 391 6.26 -6.06 4.29
C SER A 391 7.68 -5.54 4.34
N HIS A 392 8.65 -6.45 4.37
CA HIS A 392 10.05 -6.09 4.56
C HIS A 392 10.50 -4.97 3.59
N PRO A 393 11.15 -3.90 4.08
CA PRO A 393 11.65 -3.70 5.45
C PRO A 393 10.68 -2.97 6.40
N TYR A 394 9.45 -2.68 5.98
CA TYR A 394 8.50 -1.87 6.73
C TYR A 394 7.58 -2.72 7.62
N LEU A 395 7.52 -2.36 8.90
CA LEU A 395 6.54 -2.88 9.84
C LEU A 395 5.62 -1.72 10.27
N LEU A 396 4.37 -1.78 9.85
CA LEU A 396 3.36 -0.77 10.14
C LEU A 396 2.37 -1.30 11.17
N VAL A 397 2.12 -0.49 12.20
CA VAL A 397 1.25 -0.83 13.32
C VAL A 397 0.20 0.27 13.45
N ALA A 398 -1.07 -0.12 13.45
CA ALA A 398 -2.18 0.78 13.70
C ALA A 398 -2.57 0.76 15.17
N HIS A 399 -2.81 1.94 15.73
CA HIS A 399 -3.20 2.10 17.11
C HIS A 399 -4.63 2.65 17.22
N PRO A 400 -5.33 2.37 18.32
CA PRO A 400 -6.67 2.89 18.54
C PRO A 400 -6.67 4.40 18.83
N ASP A 401 -5.51 5.01 19.05
CA ASP A 401 -5.34 6.41 19.43
C ASP A 401 -5.10 7.33 18.22
N ASN A 402 -5.68 7.03 17.06
CA ASN A 402 -5.58 7.77 15.79
C ASN A 402 -4.18 7.85 15.15
N THR A 403 -3.21 7.12 15.69
CA THR A 403 -1.83 7.14 15.16
C THR A 403 -1.43 5.82 14.52
N LEU A 404 -0.44 5.90 13.62
CA LEU A 404 0.30 4.73 13.14
C LEU A 404 1.73 4.77 13.67
N SER A 405 2.31 3.62 13.94
CA SER A 405 3.74 3.49 14.23
C SER A 405 4.42 2.72 13.11
N LEU A 406 5.40 3.36 12.47
CA LEU A 406 6.24 2.75 11.44
C LEU A 406 7.58 2.36 12.04
N TYR A 407 7.92 1.08 11.93
CA TYR A 407 9.24 0.55 12.28
C TYR A 407 9.97 0.08 11.02
N LEU A 408 11.28 0.30 11.00
CA LEU A 408 12.15 -0.20 9.93
C LEU A 408 12.89 -1.44 10.42
N VAL A 409 12.58 -2.59 9.84
CA VAL A 409 13.20 -3.88 10.17
C VAL A 409 14.43 -4.05 9.29
N LYS A 410 15.60 -4.08 9.90
CA LYS A 410 16.86 -4.39 9.24
C LYS A 410 17.15 -5.87 9.42
N SER A 411 17.05 -6.62 8.32
CA SER A 411 17.44 -8.03 8.24
C SER A 411 18.70 -8.13 7.39
N ILE A 412 19.81 -8.49 8.01
CA ILE A 412 21.09 -8.81 7.36
C ILE A 412 21.33 -10.32 7.55
N ALA A 413 22.26 -10.94 6.83
CA ALA A 413 22.56 -12.38 6.98
C ALA A 413 22.79 -12.81 8.45
N SER A 414 23.43 -11.98 9.28
CA SER A 414 23.75 -12.30 10.67
C SER A 414 22.85 -11.65 11.72
N THR A 415 22.25 -10.48 11.45
CA THR A 415 21.54 -9.69 12.45
C THR A 415 20.12 -9.33 12.03
N LEU A 416 19.22 -9.33 13.00
CA LEU A 416 17.87 -8.81 12.88
C LEU A 416 17.71 -7.70 13.93
N SER A 417 17.29 -6.52 13.50
CA SER A 417 17.04 -5.40 14.41
C SER A 417 15.83 -4.59 13.94
N ILE A 418 15.06 -4.10 14.90
CA ILE A 418 13.97 -3.16 14.63
C ILE A 418 14.49 -1.77 14.96
N GLY A 419 14.44 -0.86 13.99
CA GLY A 419 14.81 0.54 14.17
C GLY A 419 13.82 1.29 15.08
N PRO A 420 14.17 2.52 15.50
CA PRO A 420 13.28 3.32 16.34
C PRO A 420 11.94 3.57 15.62
N GLY A 421 10.84 3.43 16.37
CA GLY A 421 9.49 3.65 15.85
C GLY A 421 9.25 5.11 15.50
N ASN A 422 8.77 5.37 14.29
CA ASN A 422 8.30 6.68 13.86
C ASN A 422 6.78 6.73 13.98
N ARG A 423 6.28 7.61 14.84
CA ARG A 423 4.85 7.85 14.97
C ARG A 423 4.36 8.77 13.86
N LEU A 424 3.38 8.31 13.10
CA LEU A 424 2.72 9.00 12.01
C LEU A 424 1.37 9.51 12.50
N TRP A 425 1.11 10.78 12.18
CA TRP A 425 -0.07 11.52 12.61
C TRP A 425 -0.83 12.00 11.39
N GLY A 426 -2.16 11.96 11.45
CA GLY A 426 -3.00 12.43 10.36
C GLY A 426 -4.47 12.13 10.56
N HIS A 427 -4.80 10.93 11.04
CA HIS A 427 -6.19 10.55 11.26
C HIS A 427 -6.83 11.35 12.38
N THR A 428 -8.12 11.65 12.24
CA THR A 428 -8.91 12.29 13.30
C THR A 428 -9.59 11.29 14.23
N SER A 429 -9.65 10.00 13.86
CA SER A 429 -10.27 8.93 14.65
C SER A 429 -9.40 7.66 14.71
N SER A 430 -9.80 6.70 15.55
CA SER A 430 -9.15 5.39 15.69
C SER A 430 -8.98 4.70 14.34
N ILE A 431 -7.88 3.97 14.13
CA ILE A 431 -7.57 3.34 12.84
C ILE A 431 -8.04 1.88 12.87
N SER A 432 -8.90 1.50 11.92
CA SER A 432 -9.42 0.12 11.81
C SER A 432 -8.47 -0.81 11.09
N GLY A 433 -7.80 -0.31 10.04
CA GLY A 433 -6.85 -1.11 9.26
C GLY A 433 -5.79 -0.27 8.57
N ALA A 434 -4.63 -0.90 8.39
CA ALA A 434 -3.51 -0.31 7.70
C ALA A 434 -2.73 -1.40 6.97
N HIS A 435 -2.35 -1.11 5.73
CA HIS A 435 -1.57 -2.00 4.89
C HIS A 435 -0.33 -1.28 4.39
N VAL A 436 0.81 -1.97 4.38
CA VAL A 436 2.09 -1.45 3.88
C VAL A 436 2.59 -2.33 2.74
N GLY A 437 3.00 -1.68 1.65
CA GLY A 437 3.56 -2.34 0.48
C GLY A 437 5.08 -2.33 0.50
N ILE A 438 5.68 -3.18 -0.33
CA ILE A 438 7.14 -3.31 -0.50
C ILE A 438 7.84 -2.01 -0.93
N ARG A 439 7.12 -1.07 -1.58
CA ARG A 439 7.67 0.16 -2.18
C ARG A 439 7.57 1.39 -1.28
N GLY A 440 7.47 1.19 0.03
CA GLY A 440 7.41 2.29 0.99
C GLY A 440 6.17 3.18 0.85
N LYS A 441 5.10 2.67 0.25
CA LYS A 441 3.77 3.26 0.35
C LYS A 441 2.98 2.53 1.43
N ALA A 442 2.09 3.24 2.10
CA ALA A 442 1.11 2.63 2.97
C ALA A 442 -0.24 3.30 2.82
N VAL A 443 -1.28 2.56 3.18
CA VAL A 443 -2.66 3.04 3.19
C VAL A 443 -3.28 2.68 4.52
N SER A 444 -4.12 3.58 5.02
CA SER A 444 -4.80 3.40 6.30
C SER A 444 -6.21 3.96 6.25
N VAL A 445 -7.12 3.30 6.94
CA VAL A 445 -8.55 3.65 7.02
C VAL A 445 -8.95 3.89 8.47
N SER A 446 -9.74 4.94 8.67
CA SER A 446 -10.35 5.23 9.96
C SER A 446 -11.42 4.20 10.35
N ARG A 447 -11.66 4.05 11.64
CA ARG A 447 -12.71 3.17 12.18
C ARG A 447 -14.11 3.58 11.75
N LEU A 448 -14.33 4.89 11.57
CA LEU A 448 -15.60 5.43 11.06
C LEU A 448 -15.71 5.30 9.54
N GLY A 449 -14.64 4.87 8.85
CA GLY A 449 -14.61 4.73 7.39
C GLY A 449 -14.66 6.05 6.60
N ASP A 450 -14.66 7.19 7.29
CA ASP A 450 -14.77 8.55 6.76
C ASP A 450 -13.44 9.12 6.22
N GLU A 451 -12.33 8.48 6.58
CA GLU A 451 -10.99 8.96 6.28
C GLU A 451 -10.09 7.82 5.77
N LEU A 452 -9.70 7.96 4.50
CA LEU A 452 -8.67 7.17 3.84
C LEU A 452 -7.42 8.04 3.65
N ARG A 453 -6.27 7.56 4.11
CA ARG A 453 -4.98 8.24 3.93
C ARG A 453 -3.96 7.35 3.24
N VAL A 454 -3.23 7.95 2.31
CA VAL A 454 -2.03 7.37 1.71
C VAL A 454 -0.80 7.99 2.35
N TRP A 455 0.22 7.17 2.61
CA TRP A 455 1.49 7.57 3.19
C TRP A 455 2.64 7.24 2.23
N ASP A 456 3.56 8.19 2.09
CA ASP A 456 4.87 7.96 1.45
C ASP A 456 5.94 7.84 2.54
N LEU A 457 6.38 6.61 2.79
CA LEU A 457 7.29 6.22 3.87
C LEU A 457 8.77 6.34 3.47
N GLU A 458 9.06 6.53 2.18
CA GLU A 458 10.42 6.53 1.64
C GLU A 458 11.22 7.79 2.02
N GLY A 459 10.54 8.84 2.52
CA GLY A 459 11.14 10.11 2.94
C GLY A 459 11.39 10.30 4.44
N GLY A 460 10.78 9.47 5.30
CA GLY A 460 10.67 9.75 6.75
C GLY A 460 11.78 9.18 7.64
N THR A 461 12.54 8.19 7.17
CA THR A 461 13.38 7.35 8.04
C THR A 461 14.89 7.62 7.94
N ALA A 462 15.36 8.36 6.94
CA ALA A 462 16.78 8.35 6.59
C ALA A 462 17.72 9.22 7.45
N SER A 463 17.26 10.20 8.25
CA SER A 463 18.15 11.01 9.11
C SER A 463 17.40 11.92 10.09
N LEU A 464 17.87 12.03 11.34
CA LEU A 464 17.47 13.08 12.28
C LEU A 464 17.66 14.50 11.71
N ALA A 465 18.61 14.68 10.78
CA ALA A 465 18.82 15.93 10.03
C ALA A 465 17.68 16.24 9.04
N ASN A 466 16.97 15.24 8.52
CA ASN A 466 15.86 15.40 7.59
C ASN A 466 14.56 15.81 8.32
N ARG A 467 14.39 15.43 9.59
CA ARG A 467 13.22 15.84 10.41
C ARG A 467 13.06 17.36 10.54
N ARG A 468 14.16 18.13 10.51
CA ARG A 468 14.11 19.60 10.62
C ARG A 468 13.54 20.29 9.38
N ARG A 469 13.47 19.63 8.22
CA ARG A 469 12.91 20.21 6.98
C ARG A 469 11.46 19.80 6.68
N PHE A 470 10.90 18.82 7.40
CA PHE A 470 9.54 18.31 7.19
C PHE A 470 8.48 18.93 8.10
N ARG A 471 8.74 20.11 8.71
CA ARG A 471 7.74 20.80 9.52
C ARG A 471 6.46 21.16 8.73
N ASN A 472 6.54 21.21 7.39
CA ASN A 472 5.44 21.55 6.48
C ASN A 472 5.23 20.52 5.34
N GLY A 473 5.83 19.32 5.42
CA GLY A 473 5.67 18.30 4.38
C GLY A 473 4.81 17.14 4.89
N GLU A 474 3.53 17.15 4.55
CA GLU A 474 2.58 16.13 4.95
C GLU A 474 3.02 14.76 4.39
N LEU A 475 3.48 13.85 5.27
CA LEU A 475 3.80 12.47 4.90
C LEU A 475 2.53 11.66 4.54
N SER A 476 1.38 12.16 4.97
CA SER A 476 0.07 11.63 4.64
C SER A 476 -0.67 12.55 3.73
N VAL A 477 -1.41 11.99 2.79
CA VAL A 477 -2.39 12.71 2.01
C VAL A 477 -3.75 12.07 2.21
N ARG A 478 -4.76 12.89 2.56
CA ARG A 478 -6.15 12.44 2.63
C ARG A 478 -6.65 12.24 1.22
N VAL A 479 -7.16 11.04 0.95
CA VAL A 479 -7.72 10.72 -0.36
C VAL A 479 -9.03 11.48 -0.54
N GLN A 480 -9.12 12.22 -1.63
CA GLN A 480 -10.29 12.99 -2.01
C GLN A 480 -10.74 12.53 -3.41
N PRO A 481 -12.03 12.19 -3.58
CA PRO A 481 -12.58 11.95 -4.91
C PRO A 481 -12.40 13.20 -5.76
N SER A 482 -11.87 13.06 -6.97
CA SER A 482 -11.97 14.13 -7.96
C SER A 482 -13.45 14.36 -8.26
N LYS A 483 -13.95 15.59 -8.07
CA LYS A 483 -15.26 15.97 -8.59
C LYS A 483 -15.26 15.76 -10.10
N ALA A 484 -16.04 14.81 -10.60
CA ALA A 484 -16.40 14.78 -12.00
C ALA A 484 -17.33 15.99 -12.23
N GLY A 485 -16.82 17.03 -12.88
CA GLY A 485 -17.59 18.25 -13.19
C GLY A 485 -17.12 19.51 -12.46
N ASP A 486 -15.88 19.91 -12.70
CA ASP A 486 -15.48 21.31 -12.55
C ASP A 486 -14.72 21.74 -13.81
N GLU A 487 -15.37 21.51 -14.96
CA GLU A 487 -15.12 22.31 -16.15
C GLU A 487 -16.12 23.47 -16.14
N THR A 488 -15.57 24.67 -16.11
CA THR A 488 -16.24 25.96 -16.17
C THR A 488 -17.28 26.03 -17.29
N LEU A 489 -18.56 26.07 -16.95
CA LEU A 489 -19.60 26.74 -17.74
C LEU A 489 -20.64 27.36 -16.81
N GLU A 490 -20.75 28.68 -16.88
CA GLU A 490 -21.80 29.47 -16.26
C GLU A 490 -23.16 29.14 -16.90
N GLY A 491 -24.16 28.90 -16.06
CA GLY A 491 -25.59 29.16 -16.31
C GLY A 491 -26.34 28.22 -17.26
N GLN A 492 -27.13 27.29 -16.71
CA GLN A 492 -28.60 27.21 -16.83
C GLN A 492 -29.14 25.91 -16.23
N ASP A 493 -30.20 26.05 -15.42
CA ASP A 493 -30.98 24.97 -14.83
C ASP A 493 -31.55 24.02 -15.88
N VAL A 494 -31.36 22.70 -15.71
CA VAL A 494 -32.39 21.65 -15.92
C VAL A 494 -32.05 20.42 -15.06
N GLU A 495 -33.08 19.92 -14.38
CA GLU A 495 -33.12 18.77 -13.48
C GLU A 495 -32.82 17.40 -14.12
N ASN A 496 -32.46 16.44 -13.26
CA ASN A 496 -32.51 14.99 -13.41
C ASN A 496 -31.47 14.29 -14.30
N GLU A 497 -30.25 14.12 -13.75
CA GLU A 497 -29.51 12.86 -13.86
C GLU A 497 -28.80 12.58 -12.51
N ARG A 498 -29.19 11.48 -11.85
CA ARG A 498 -28.67 11.05 -10.54
C ARG A 498 -27.20 10.62 -10.67
N THR A 499 -26.29 11.58 -10.62
CA THR A 499 -24.86 11.33 -10.47
C THR A 499 -24.55 11.04 -9.00
N VAL A 500 -24.23 9.78 -8.72
CA VAL A 500 -23.87 9.26 -7.39
C VAL A 500 -22.50 9.80 -6.97
N GLY A 501 -22.49 11.00 -6.42
CA GLY A 501 -21.29 11.66 -5.89
C GLY A 501 -21.12 11.43 -4.38
N LEU A 502 -19.87 11.38 -3.93
CA LEU A 502 -19.42 11.00 -2.58
C LEU A 502 -20.06 11.79 -1.42
N ARG A 503 -20.71 12.93 -1.68
CA ARG A 503 -21.50 13.67 -0.68
C ARG A 503 -22.78 12.91 -0.29
N TYR A 504 -23.42 12.22 -1.22
CA TYR A 504 -24.55 11.33 -0.93
C TYR A 504 -24.11 10.03 -0.24
N ALA A 505 -22.89 9.56 -0.53
CA ALA A 505 -22.27 8.41 0.14
C ALA A 505 -21.67 8.74 1.52
N LEU A 506 -21.56 10.03 1.89
CA LEU A 506 -21.11 10.50 3.21
C LEU A 506 -22.27 11.08 4.05
N ASP A 507 -23.27 11.73 3.43
CA ASP A 507 -24.42 12.36 4.12
C ASP A 507 -25.48 11.35 4.57
N GLN A 508 -25.44 10.12 4.09
CA GLN A 508 -26.22 9.05 4.70
C GLN A 508 -25.62 8.69 6.06
N THR A 509 -25.81 9.48 7.13
CA THR A 509 -25.75 9.12 8.58
C THR A 509 -25.68 7.61 8.97
N PHE A 510 -24.55 6.94 8.74
CA PHE A 510 -24.41 5.48 8.90
C PHE A 510 -24.32 5.12 10.39
N ASP A 511 -24.95 4.01 10.79
CA ASP A 511 -25.05 3.58 12.18
C ASP A 511 -23.71 2.97 12.64
N ASP A 512 -23.26 3.42 13.82
CA ASP A 512 -21.89 3.33 14.36
C ASP A 512 -21.48 1.91 14.85
N SER A 513 -22.20 0.86 14.47
CA SER A 513 -22.14 -0.45 15.17
C SER A 513 -21.58 -1.65 14.40
N SER A 514 -21.26 -1.56 13.10
CA SER A 514 -20.70 -2.72 12.36
C SER A 514 -19.61 -2.41 11.31
N VAL A 515 -18.68 -1.47 11.55
CA VAL A 515 -17.42 -1.44 10.76
C VAL A 515 -16.48 -2.54 11.25
N ASN A 516 -16.87 -3.80 11.04
CA ASN A 516 -16.03 -4.95 11.33
C ASN A 516 -15.06 -5.16 10.17
N HIS A 517 -13.79 -4.94 10.49
CA HIS A 517 -12.60 -5.15 9.65
C HIS A 517 -12.46 -4.14 8.51
N GLY A 518 -11.82 -3.01 8.82
CA GLY A 518 -11.35 -2.02 7.84
C GLY A 518 -10.26 -2.61 6.96
N TRP A 519 -10.63 -3.59 6.13
CA TRP A 519 -9.73 -4.24 5.22
C TRP A 519 -9.35 -3.25 4.11
N VAL A 520 -8.04 -3.16 3.87
CA VAL A 520 -7.44 -2.25 2.92
C VAL A 520 -6.38 -2.99 2.14
N GLY A 521 -6.48 -2.95 0.82
CA GLY A 521 -5.44 -3.39 -0.09
C GLY A 521 -5.12 -2.28 -1.08
N PHE A 522 -3.89 -2.26 -1.60
CA PHE A 522 -3.54 -1.30 -2.64
C PHE A 522 -2.47 -1.87 -3.57
N ASP A 523 -2.52 -1.44 -4.82
CA ASP A 523 -1.46 -1.61 -5.80
C ASP A 523 -0.90 -0.23 -6.20
N GLU A 524 -0.09 -0.15 -7.25
CA GLU A 524 0.45 1.15 -7.71
C GLU A 524 -0.60 2.09 -8.29
N GLN A 525 -1.73 1.57 -8.73
CA GLN A 525 -2.74 2.32 -9.49
C GLN A 525 -4.00 2.57 -8.67
N ASN A 526 -4.30 1.67 -7.74
CA ASN A 526 -5.59 1.54 -7.11
C ASN A 526 -5.44 1.28 -5.62
N VAL A 527 -6.34 1.87 -4.84
CA VAL A 527 -6.56 1.54 -3.43
C VAL A 527 -7.96 0.96 -3.31
N ILE A 528 -8.11 -0.12 -2.56
CA ILE A 528 -9.41 -0.74 -2.32
C ILE A 528 -9.71 -0.82 -0.83
N VAL A 529 -10.96 -0.51 -0.50
CA VAL A 529 -11.46 -0.52 0.89
C VAL A 529 -12.77 -1.28 0.93
N LEU A 530 -12.86 -2.23 1.85
CA LEU A 530 -14.12 -2.91 2.14
C LEU A 530 -15.02 -2.00 2.99
N ARG A 531 -16.26 -1.80 2.54
CA ARG A 531 -17.29 -1.06 3.29
C ARG A 531 -18.55 -1.89 3.42
N GLU A 532 -19.15 -1.82 4.60
CA GLU A 532 -20.45 -2.38 4.89
C GLU A 532 -21.50 -1.26 4.87
N LYS A 533 -22.60 -1.47 4.15
CA LYS A 533 -23.74 -0.54 4.10
C LYS A 533 -24.75 -0.89 5.20
N ARG A 534 -25.67 0.04 5.50
CA ARG A 534 -26.71 -0.12 6.53
C ARG A 534 -27.59 -1.37 6.38
N GLU A 535 -27.71 -1.88 5.16
CA GLU A 535 -28.53 -3.04 4.82
C GLU A 535 -27.77 -4.36 4.99
N GLY A 536 -26.53 -4.33 5.51
CA GLY A 536 -25.63 -5.48 5.59
C GLY A 536 -24.98 -5.85 4.25
N SER A 537 -25.26 -5.10 3.18
CA SER A 537 -24.59 -5.27 1.88
C SER A 537 -23.15 -4.81 1.98
N GLN A 538 -22.23 -5.61 1.46
CA GLN A 538 -20.80 -5.31 1.45
C GLN A 538 -20.38 -4.88 0.05
N ALA A 539 -19.68 -3.75 -0.01
CA ALA A 539 -19.20 -3.17 -1.24
C ALA A 539 -17.71 -2.84 -1.14
N LEU A 540 -17.00 -3.09 -2.22
CA LEU A 540 -15.61 -2.69 -2.39
C LEU A 540 -15.57 -1.32 -3.05
N VAL A 541 -15.01 -0.35 -2.33
CA VAL A 541 -14.75 0.97 -2.88
C VAL A 541 -13.35 0.96 -3.49
N VAL A 542 -13.29 1.15 -4.81
CA VAL A 542 -12.04 1.22 -5.58
C VAL A 542 -11.73 2.68 -5.88
N TYR A 543 -10.55 3.11 -5.44
CA TYR A 543 -9.97 4.42 -5.65
C TYR A 543 -8.86 4.30 -6.70
N ASP A 544 -9.11 4.79 -7.91
CA ASP A 544 -8.20 4.73 -9.05
C ASP A 544 -7.43 6.06 -9.19
N PHE A 545 -6.10 5.99 -9.22
CA PHE A 545 -5.19 7.13 -9.28
C PHE A 545 -4.66 7.43 -10.69
N THR A 546 -5.13 6.77 -11.74
CA THR A 546 -4.61 6.91 -13.12
C THR A 546 -4.94 8.24 -13.84
#